data_AF-T0JAC9-F1
#
_entry.id   AF-T0JAC9-F1
#
_cell.length_a   1.000
_cell.length_b   1.000
_cell.length_c   1.000
_cell.angle_alpha   90.00
_cell.angle_beta   90.00
_cell.angle_gamma   90.00
#
_symmetry.space_group_name_H-M   'P 1'
#
loop_
_entity.id
_entity.type
_entity.pdbx_description
1 polymer ?
#
loop_
_entity_poly.entity_id
_entity_poly.type
_entity_poly.pdbx_seq_one_letter_code
_entity_poly.pdbx_strand_id
1 'polypeptide(L)'
;MRGLTVEGTERPGARDRNGARNALFADLLVTTGLRLEEASHLLAAEIPVCDARSERQRRVELPAALTKGDRGRSMLLPRRLLPVFDAYIAVERAAAVAKFAQRRGWEAIDRPIFIHSPSFGQRALHLVGGGTMDIEVVTPDERARLVICADDGTPREAAVLWLTEVGHPVLPNSWEAIFARASRRCTDAGIPVRLSPHQLRHSFAVHMLAMLIQRRLADAAAPVGAMEGYRQLVGDPLQQVQRLLGHSSLATTSIYLDHLATRADTVDAAVEELLALVPGYLRS
;
A
#
# COMPACT_ATOMS: atom_id res chain seq x y z
N MET A 1 -9.27 -3.70 -10.77
CA MET A 1 -7.82 -3.77 -11.07
C MET A 1 -7.43 -4.99 -11.93
N ARG A 2 -7.94 -6.20 -11.66
CA ARG A 2 -7.64 -7.42 -12.42
C ARG A 2 -8.15 -7.44 -13.87
N GLY A 3 -9.10 -6.58 -14.20
CA GLY A 3 -9.66 -6.49 -15.54
C GLY A 3 -10.72 -7.53 -15.87
N LEU A 4 -11.42 -7.97 -14.84
CA LEU A 4 -12.61 -8.83 -14.94
C LEU A 4 -13.85 -8.00 -15.29
N THR A 5 -14.93 -8.68 -15.68
CA THR A 5 -16.28 -8.10 -15.80
C THR A 5 -16.84 -7.75 -14.40
N VAL A 6 -18.03 -7.15 -14.37
CA VAL A 6 -18.75 -6.88 -13.11
C VAL A 6 -19.17 -8.16 -12.39
N GLU A 7 -19.41 -9.24 -13.14
CA GLU A 7 -19.69 -10.59 -12.60
C GLU A 7 -18.42 -11.34 -12.18
N GLY A 8 -17.23 -10.75 -12.40
CA GLY A 8 -15.95 -11.35 -12.01
C GLY A 8 -15.38 -12.35 -13.02
N THR A 9 -15.93 -12.46 -14.22
CA THR A 9 -15.38 -13.33 -15.28
C THR A 9 -14.33 -12.60 -16.12
N GLU A 10 -13.54 -13.36 -16.89
CA GLU A 10 -12.63 -12.74 -17.86
C GLU A 10 -13.42 -11.95 -18.92
N ARG A 11 -12.88 -10.79 -19.32
CA ARG A 11 -13.49 -9.97 -20.36
C ARG A 11 -13.09 -10.50 -21.74
N PRO A 12 -14.02 -10.67 -22.70
CA PRO A 12 -13.70 -11.06 -24.07
C PRO A 12 -12.67 -10.12 -24.70
N GLY A 13 -11.58 -10.66 -25.24
CA GLY A 13 -10.50 -9.88 -25.87
C GLY A 13 -9.58 -9.14 -24.89
N ALA A 14 -9.76 -9.29 -23.57
CA ALA A 14 -8.88 -8.66 -22.61
C ALA A 14 -7.48 -9.27 -22.61
N ARG A 15 -6.48 -8.40 -22.76
CA ARG A 15 -5.07 -8.69 -22.47
C ARG A 15 -4.67 -7.98 -21.19
N ASP A 16 -5.40 -8.24 -20.10
CA ASP A 16 -5.08 -7.64 -18.79
C ASP A 16 -3.84 -8.30 -18.18
N ARG A 17 -2.68 -7.92 -18.73
CA ARG A 17 -1.38 -8.37 -18.26
C ARG A 17 -1.04 -7.69 -16.93
N ASN A 18 -0.47 -8.44 -15.99
CA ASN A 18 -0.15 -7.99 -14.62
C ASN A 18 -1.40 -7.65 -13.78
N GLY A 19 -2.50 -8.37 -14.00
CA GLY A 19 -3.75 -8.17 -13.26
C GLY A 19 -3.60 -8.44 -11.76
N ALA A 20 -2.82 -9.45 -11.37
CA ALA A 20 -2.56 -9.75 -9.97
C ALA A 20 -1.69 -8.66 -9.33
N ARG A 21 -0.59 -8.26 -9.98
CA ARG A 21 0.25 -7.11 -9.57
C ARG A 21 -0.59 -5.86 -9.31
N ASN A 22 -1.45 -5.49 -10.27
CA ASN A 22 -2.25 -4.27 -10.19
C ASN A 22 -3.27 -4.32 -9.04
N ALA A 23 -3.88 -5.48 -8.79
CA ALA A 23 -4.81 -5.66 -7.68
C ALA A 23 -4.07 -5.59 -6.34
N LEU A 24 -2.95 -6.31 -6.23
CA LEU A 24 -2.13 -6.33 -5.02
C LEU A 24 -1.59 -4.93 -4.66
N PHE A 25 -1.20 -4.13 -5.66
CA PHE A 25 -0.80 -2.75 -5.43
C PHE A 25 -1.94 -1.89 -4.85
N ALA A 26 -3.16 -2.03 -5.36
CA ALA A 26 -4.32 -1.33 -4.81
C ALA A 26 -4.66 -1.82 -3.39
N ASP A 27 -4.61 -3.14 -3.16
CA ASP A 27 -4.83 -3.73 -1.84
C ASP A 27 -3.80 -3.24 -0.82
N LEU A 28 -2.54 -3.11 -1.22
CA LEU A 28 -1.49 -2.51 -0.40
C LEU A 28 -1.87 -1.07 -0.02
N LEU A 29 -2.19 -0.21 -0.99
CA LEU A 29 -2.50 1.20 -0.73
C LEU A 29 -3.70 1.38 0.20
N VAL A 30 -4.80 0.65 -0.04
CA VAL A 30 -6.03 0.80 0.75
C VAL A 30 -5.90 0.23 2.17
N THR A 31 -4.95 -0.67 2.41
CA THR A 31 -4.75 -1.31 3.73
C THR A 31 -3.61 -0.71 4.55
N THR A 32 -2.71 0.04 3.94
CA THR A 32 -1.52 0.61 4.61
C THR A 32 -1.44 2.13 4.53
N GLY A 33 -2.20 2.76 3.62
CA GLY A 33 -2.21 4.20 3.46
C GLY A 33 -0.91 4.79 2.91
N LEU A 34 -0.06 4.00 2.23
CA LEU A 34 1.16 4.51 1.61
C LEU A 34 0.88 5.62 0.57
N ARG A 35 1.83 6.54 0.41
CA ARG A 35 1.86 7.44 -0.76
C ARG A 35 2.17 6.63 -2.00
N LEU A 36 1.77 7.16 -3.17
CA LEU A 36 2.07 6.53 -4.45
C LEU A 36 3.58 6.30 -4.63
N GLU A 37 4.39 7.31 -4.34
CA GLU A 37 5.85 7.23 -4.45
C GLU A 37 6.45 6.20 -3.50
N GLU A 38 6.02 6.21 -2.22
CA GLU A 38 6.45 5.23 -1.22
C GLU A 38 6.14 3.80 -1.67
N ALA A 39 4.90 3.53 -2.11
CA ALA A 39 4.49 2.20 -2.54
C ALA A 39 5.19 1.77 -3.83
N SER A 40 5.45 2.69 -4.76
CA SER A 40 6.05 2.37 -6.07
C SER A 40 7.49 1.89 -5.97
N HIS A 41 8.24 2.37 -4.98
CA HIS A 41 9.68 2.11 -4.84
C HIS A 41 10.04 1.14 -3.70
N LEU A 42 9.05 0.40 -3.17
CA LEU A 42 9.33 -0.75 -2.31
C LEU A 42 10.19 -1.77 -3.05
N LEU A 43 11.20 -2.31 -2.37
CA LEU A 43 12.04 -3.39 -2.86
C LEU A 43 11.42 -4.74 -2.55
N ALA A 44 11.71 -5.75 -3.37
CA ALA A 44 11.18 -7.10 -3.13
C ALA A 44 11.62 -7.66 -1.77
N ALA A 45 12.86 -7.38 -1.36
CA ALA A 45 13.41 -7.80 -0.07
C ALA A 45 12.80 -7.07 1.15
N GLU A 46 12.06 -5.97 0.96
CA GLU A 46 11.38 -5.27 2.06
C GLU A 46 10.02 -5.89 2.40
N ILE A 47 9.57 -6.87 1.62
CA ILE A 47 8.35 -7.60 1.93
C ILE A 47 8.71 -8.82 2.78
N PRO A 48 8.13 -8.97 4.00
CA PRO A 48 8.40 -10.11 4.83
C PRO A 48 7.83 -11.37 4.18
N VAL A 49 8.58 -12.47 4.24
CA VAL A 49 8.09 -13.80 3.85
C VAL A 49 7.05 -14.27 4.86
N CYS A 50 6.03 -15.00 4.39
CA CYS A 50 5.05 -15.61 5.27
C CYS A 50 5.73 -16.64 6.20
N ASP A 51 5.84 -16.31 7.49
CA ASP A 51 6.27 -17.25 8.52
C ASP A 51 5.06 -17.80 9.30
N ALA A 52 5.28 -18.89 10.03
CA ALA A 52 4.24 -19.57 10.80
C ALA A 52 3.80 -18.79 12.06
N ARG A 53 4.28 -17.56 12.30
CA ARG A 53 3.97 -16.81 13.54
C ARG A 53 2.52 -16.34 13.57
N SER A 54 1.96 -16.27 14.78
CA SER A 54 0.57 -15.87 15.04
C SER A 54 0.26 -14.37 14.87
N GLU A 55 1.22 -13.55 14.43
CA GLU A 55 1.03 -12.11 14.32
C GLU A 55 0.03 -11.76 13.20
N ARG A 56 -0.97 -10.94 13.51
CA ARG A 56 -2.00 -10.54 12.52
C ARG A 56 -1.48 -9.55 11.48
N GLN A 57 -0.41 -8.83 11.80
CA GLN A 57 0.19 -7.78 10.97
C GLN A 57 1.71 -7.77 11.20
N ARG A 58 2.46 -7.41 10.17
CA ARG A 58 3.92 -7.29 10.21
C ARG A 58 4.32 -5.82 10.07
N ARG A 59 5.19 -5.34 10.95
CA ARG A 59 5.78 -4.01 10.82
C ARG A 59 6.84 -4.04 9.72
N VAL A 60 6.76 -3.08 8.80
CA VAL A 60 7.77 -2.84 7.76
C VAL A 60 8.22 -1.40 7.87
N GLU A 61 9.52 -1.18 8.04
CA GLU A 61 10.08 0.17 8.08
C GLU A 61 10.17 0.74 6.67
N LEU A 62 9.76 2.00 6.51
CA LEU A 62 9.94 2.78 5.30
C LEU A 62 11.14 3.70 5.51
N PRO A 63 12.18 3.57 4.68
CA PRO A 63 13.38 4.39 4.77
C PRO A 63 13.09 5.89 4.67
N ALA A 64 13.86 6.71 5.39
CA ALA A 64 13.67 8.15 5.45
C ALA A 64 13.61 8.79 4.06
N ALA A 65 14.58 8.52 3.19
CA ALA A 65 14.65 9.06 1.83
C ALA A 65 13.48 8.64 0.91
N LEU A 66 12.73 7.59 1.26
CA LEU A 66 11.52 7.19 0.54
C LEU A 66 10.29 8.03 0.94
N THR A 67 10.34 8.66 2.11
CA THR A 67 9.21 9.37 2.70
C THR A 67 9.31 10.87 2.49
N LYS A 68 8.15 11.55 2.46
CA LYS A 68 8.12 13.01 2.35
C LYS A 68 8.80 13.67 3.55
N GLY A 69 9.83 14.47 3.29
CA GLY A 69 10.54 15.25 4.30
C GLY A 69 11.55 14.45 5.10
N ASP A 70 12.09 13.37 4.52
CA ASP A 70 13.18 12.55 5.03
C ASP A 70 12.98 12.07 6.46
N ARG A 71 11.77 11.59 6.76
CA ARG A 71 11.38 11.09 8.08
C ARG A 71 10.85 9.67 7.98
N GLY A 72 11.75 8.72 8.25
CA GLY A 72 11.43 7.30 8.29
C GLY A 72 10.20 7.01 9.16
N ARG A 73 9.40 6.05 8.72
CA ARG A 73 8.16 5.65 9.40
C ARG A 73 7.88 4.18 9.13
N SER A 74 7.15 3.52 10.00
CA SER A 74 6.69 2.16 9.73
C SER A 74 5.30 2.13 9.08
N MET A 75 5.08 1.11 8.26
CA MET A 75 3.75 0.65 7.87
C MET A 75 3.41 -0.67 8.57
N LEU A 76 2.11 -0.95 8.72
CA LEU A 76 1.59 -2.22 9.21
C LEU A 76 1.04 -3.01 8.02
N LEU A 77 1.76 -4.06 7.61
CA LEU A 77 1.38 -4.92 6.52
C LEU A 77 0.44 -6.04 7.03
N PRO A 78 -0.82 -6.13 6.56
CA PRO A 78 -1.73 -7.19 6.98
C PRO A 78 -1.22 -8.58 6.58
N ARG A 79 -1.24 -9.55 7.52
CA ARG A 79 -0.79 -10.92 7.26
C ARG A 79 -1.51 -11.57 6.07
N ARG A 80 -2.79 -11.24 5.86
CA ARG A 80 -3.59 -11.75 4.73
C ARG A 80 -3.02 -11.40 3.35
N LEU A 81 -2.17 -10.37 3.25
CA LEU A 81 -1.55 -9.99 1.98
C LEU A 81 -0.26 -10.77 1.72
N LEU A 82 0.39 -11.36 2.73
CA LEU A 82 1.68 -12.05 2.55
C LEU A 82 1.58 -13.20 1.54
N PRO A 83 0.58 -14.11 1.60
CA PRO A 83 0.44 -15.15 0.58
C PRO A 83 0.18 -14.59 -0.82
N VAL A 84 -0.43 -13.41 -0.92
CA VAL A 84 -0.68 -12.74 -2.22
C VAL A 84 0.60 -12.13 -2.77
N PHE A 85 1.45 -11.56 -1.91
CA PHE A 85 2.81 -11.15 -2.28
C PHE A 85 3.65 -12.34 -2.72
N ASP A 86 3.64 -13.44 -1.96
CA ASP A 86 4.38 -14.66 -2.30
C ASP A 86 3.96 -15.20 -3.68
N ALA A 87 2.65 -15.26 -3.93
CA ALA A 87 2.11 -15.68 -5.23
C ALA A 87 2.52 -14.73 -6.38
N TYR A 88 2.46 -13.42 -6.17
CA TYR A 88 2.90 -12.43 -7.15
C TYR A 88 4.40 -12.56 -7.46
N ILE A 89 5.23 -12.66 -6.41
CA ILE A 89 6.69 -12.77 -6.53
C ILE A 89 7.08 -14.06 -7.26
N ALA A 90 6.47 -15.19 -6.88
CA ALA A 90 6.79 -16.50 -7.44
C ALA A 90 6.33 -16.67 -8.90
N VAL A 91 5.29 -15.96 -9.34
CA VAL A 91 4.67 -16.17 -10.66
C VAL A 91 4.89 -14.96 -11.59
N GLU A 92 4.12 -13.88 -11.42
CA GLU A 92 4.14 -12.75 -12.34
C GLU A 92 5.49 -12.03 -12.32
N ARG A 93 6.05 -11.77 -11.13
CA ARG A 93 7.34 -11.08 -11.00
C ARG A 93 8.49 -11.96 -11.51
N ALA A 94 8.53 -13.24 -11.14
CA ALA A 94 9.55 -14.17 -11.62
C ALA A 94 9.60 -14.25 -13.16
N ALA A 95 8.44 -14.28 -13.83
CA ALA A 95 8.37 -14.25 -15.29
C ALA A 95 8.88 -12.93 -15.88
N ALA A 96 8.59 -11.78 -15.23
CA ALA A 96 9.11 -10.47 -15.63
C ALA A 96 10.63 -10.39 -15.45
N VAL A 97 11.16 -10.93 -14.36
CA VAL A 97 12.60 -11.04 -14.07
C VAL A 97 13.32 -11.87 -15.12
N ALA A 98 12.78 -13.03 -15.50
CA ALA A 98 13.36 -13.86 -16.54
C ALA A 98 13.47 -13.11 -17.88
N LYS A 99 12.43 -12.34 -18.25
CA LYS A 99 12.45 -11.49 -19.45
C LYS A 99 13.46 -10.34 -19.36
N PHE A 100 13.59 -9.72 -18.18
CA PHE A 100 14.58 -8.67 -17.93
C PHE A 100 16.00 -9.19 -18.11
N ALA A 101 16.32 -10.34 -17.51
CA ALA A 101 17.62 -10.98 -17.63
C ALA A 101 17.94 -11.35 -19.08
N GLN A 102 17.00 -12.03 -19.77
CA GLN A 102 17.16 -12.43 -21.17
C GLN A 102 17.46 -11.25 -22.10
N ARG A 103 16.88 -10.08 -21.80
CA ARG A 103 16.99 -8.86 -22.61
C ARG A 103 18.06 -7.90 -22.12
N ARG A 104 18.84 -8.28 -21.12
CA ARG A 104 19.85 -7.41 -20.49
C ARG A 104 19.25 -6.07 -20.08
N GLY A 105 18.07 -6.09 -19.45
CA GLY A 105 17.27 -4.89 -19.18
C GLY A 105 17.98 -3.81 -18.35
N TRP A 106 19.04 -4.15 -17.64
CA TRP A 106 19.91 -3.19 -16.96
C TRP A 106 20.61 -2.21 -17.90
N GLU A 107 20.80 -2.54 -19.18
CA GLU A 107 21.42 -1.65 -20.18
C GLU A 107 20.52 -0.47 -20.55
N ALA A 108 19.21 -0.61 -20.36
CA ALA A 108 18.24 0.46 -20.57
C ALA A 108 17.99 1.29 -19.30
N ILE A 109 18.63 0.96 -18.18
CA ILE A 109 18.59 1.77 -16.95
C ILE A 109 19.74 2.78 -17.04
N ASP A 110 19.43 4.07 -16.97
CA ASP A 110 20.48 5.09 -16.86
C ASP A 110 21.20 4.92 -15.51
N ARG A 111 22.54 4.84 -15.55
CA ARG A 111 23.41 4.70 -14.37
C ARG A 111 22.91 3.64 -13.36
N PRO A 112 22.88 2.34 -13.74
CA PRO A 112 22.40 1.28 -12.86
C PRO A 112 23.32 1.10 -11.65
N ILE A 113 22.74 0.75 -10.51
CA ILE A 113 23.46 0.51 -9.25
C ILE A 113 23.40 -0.99 -8.97
N PHE A 114 24.54 -1.67 -9.11
CA PHE A 114 24.62 -3.11 -8.94
C PHE A 114 24.83 -3.50 -7.48
N ILE A 115 23.94 -4.33 -6.95
CA ILE A 115 23.96 -4.80 -5.56
C ILE A 115 23.90 -6.32 -5.47
N HIS A 116 24.42 -6.87 -4.38
CA HIS A 116 24.12 -8.25 -4.00
C HIS A 116 22.68 -8.37 -3.49
N SER A 117 22.14 -9.60 -3.50
CA SER A 117 20.77 -9.88 -3.04
C SER A 117 20.59 -9.46 -1.57
N PRO A 118 19.74 -8.45 -1.27
CA PRO A 118 19.50 -8.02 0.10
C PRO A 118 18.53 -8.96 0.81
N SER A 119 18.68 -9.09 2.13
CA SER A 119 17.76 -9.83 2.99
C SER A 119 16.72 -8.91 3.65
N PHE A 120 15.58 -9.47 4.05
CA PHE A 120 14.56 -8.71 4.77
C PHE A 120 15.10 -8.13 6.08
N GLY A 121 14.82 -6.85 6.32
CA GLY A 121 15.27 -6.11 7.51
C GLY A 121 16.73 -5.64 7.46
N GLN A 122 17.47 -5.93 6.39
CA GLN A 122 18.84 -5.46 6.22
C GLN A 122 18.85 -3.96 5.89
N ARG A 123 19.67 -3.19 6.62
CA ARG A 123 19.82 -1.75 6.41
C ARG A 123 20.91 -1.39 5.40
N ALA A 124 21.96 -2.19 5.30
CA ALA A 124 23.06 -1.94 4.38
C ALA A 124 22.90 -2.73 3.09
N LEU A 125 22.82 -2.05 1.95
CA LEU A 125 22.90 -2.64 0.62
C LEU A 125 24.37 -2.79 0.23
N HIS A 126 24.81 -4.00 -0.09
CA HIS A 126 26.18 -4.26 -0.51
C HIS A 126 26.33 -4.09 -2.02
N LEU A 127 27.24 -3.21 -2.44
CA LEU A 127 27.51 -2.95 -3.85
C LEU A 127 28.44 -4.02 -4.43
N VAL A 128 28.20 -4.43 -5.68
CA VAL A 128 29.06 -5.41 -6.38
C VAL A 128 30.47 -4.84 -6.61
N GLY A 129 30.59 -3.53 -6.82
CA GLY A 129 31.88 -2.83 -6.97
C GLY A 129 32.63 -2.58 -5.66
N GLY A 130 32.14 -3.10 -4.54
CA GLY A 130 32.65 -2.83 -3.21
C GLY A 130 32.00 -1.62 -2.54
N GLY A 131 31.98 -1.65 -1.21
CA GLY A 131 31.28 -0.66 -0.38
C GLY A 131 29.82 -0.99 -0.12
N THR A 132 29.16 -0.11 0.63
CA THR A 132 27.77 -0.28 1.06
C THR A 132 27.01 1.04 0.97
N MET A 133 25.70 0.96 0.70
CA MET A 133 24.77 2.08 0.86
C MET A 133 23.82 1.80 2.02
N ASP A 134 23.56 2.79 2.89
CA ASP A 134 22.50 2.68 3.89
C ASP A 134 21.14 2.91 3.20
N ILE A 135 20.22 1.96 3.33
CA ILE A 135 18.89 2.00 2.73
C ILE A 135 18.10 3.26 3.14
N GLU A 136 18.39 3.83 4.32
CA GLU A 136 17.78 5.08 4.81
C GLU A 136 17.99 6.29 3.90
N VAL A 137 19.10 6.31 3.16
CA VAL A 137 19.47 7.43 2.28
C VAL A 137 19.28 7.13 0.80
N VAL A 138 18.87 5.90 0.43
CA VAL A 138 18.65 5.53 -0.96
C VAL A 138 17.33 6.14 -1.45
N THR A 139 17.47 7.11 -2.35
CA THR A 139 16.36 7.89 -2.91
C THR A 139 15.43 7.03 -3.80
N PRO A 140 14.17 7.47 -4.05
CA PRO A 140 13.27 6.75 -4.96
C PRO A 140 13.87 6.50 -6.35
N ASP A 141 14.61 7.48 -6.88
CA ASP A 141 15.32 7.37 -8.15
C ASP A 141 16.42 6.29 -8.10
N GLU A 142 17.28 6.31 -7.08
CA GLU A 142 18.31 5.28 -6.92
C GLU A 142 17.70 3.90 -6.74
N ARG A 143 16.61 3.76 -5.98
CA ARG A 143 15.87 2.50 -5.81
C ARG A 143 15.37 1.95 -7.15
N ALA A 144 14.87 2.82 -8.04
CA ALA A 144 14.47 2.43 -9.38
C ALA A 144 15.65 1.98 -10.26
N ARG A 145 16.89 2.34 -9.90
CA ARG A 145 18.12 1.97 -10.62
C ARG A 145 18.86 0.79 -9.98
N LEU A 146 18.42 0.28 -8.83
CA LEU A 146 19.02 -0.89 -8.18
C LEU A 146 18.81 -2.17 -9.00
N VAL A 147 19.91 -2.83 -9.32
CA VAL A 147 19.94 -4.12 -10.02
C VAL A 147 20.63 -5.14 -9.14
N ILE A 148 19.93 -6.22 -8.81
CA ILE A 148 20.46 -7.36 -8.06
C ILE A 148 21.29 -8.21 -9.02
N CYS A 149 22.52 -8.52 -8.60
CA CYS A 149 23.41 -9.46 -9.25
C CYS A 149 23.41 -10.82 -8.53
N ALA A 150 23.69 -11.86 -9.30
CA ALA A 150 24.05 -13.17 -8.77
C ALA A 150 25.42 -13.13 -8.07
N ASP A 151 25.78 -14.22 -7.39
CA ASP A 151 27.02 -14.32 -6.61
C ASP A 151 28.28 -14.18 -7.48
N ASP A 152 28.19 -14.53 -8.77
CA ASP A 152 29.27 -14.34 -9.76
C ASP A 152 29.34 -12.90 -10.32
N GLY A 153 28.50 -11.99 -9.82
CA GLY A 153 28.41 -10.59 -10.26
C GLY A 153 27.50 -10.36 -11.47
N THR A 154 26.92 -11.42 -12.07
CA THR A 154 26.05 -11.29 -13.24
C THR A 154 24.73 -10.57 -12.88
N PRO A 155 24.37 -9.46 -13.56
CA PRO A 155 23.10 -8.79 -13.33
C PRO A 155 21.90 -9.69 -13.65
N ARG A 156 20.90 -9.68 -12.77
CA ARG A 156 19.77 -10.62 -12.84
C ARG A 156 18.41 -9.93 -12.87
N GLU A 157 18.16 -9.00 -11.96
CA GLU A 157 16.83 -8.43 -11.78
C GLU A 157 16.84 -7.03 -11.20
N ALA A 158 15.84 -6.22 -11.53
CA ALA A 158 15.61 -4.97 -10.81
C ALA A 158 15.19 -5.26 -9.35
N ALA A 159 15.72 -4.51 -8.39
CA ALA A 159 15.43 -4.74 -6.96
C ALA A 159 14.00 -4.34 -6.56
N VAL A 160 13.40 -3.41 -7.30
CA VAL A 160 12.02 -2.94 -7.07
C VAL A 160 11.03 -4.11 -7.10
N LEU A 161 10.06 -4.07 -6.20
CA LEU A 161 9.03 -5.08 -6.05
C LEU A 161 8.11 -5.14 -7.28
N TRP A 162 7.72 -3.97 -7.79
CA TRP A 162 6.75 -3.86 -8.86
C TRP A 162 7.41 -3.74 -10.23
N LEU A 163 7.25 -4.78 -11.03
CA LEU A 163 7.84 -4.82 -12.36
C LEU A 163 6.78 -4.77 -13.45
N THR A 164 7.13 -4.12 -14.56
CA THR A 164 6.43 -4.20 -15.85
C THR A 164 6.51 -5.63 -16.39
N GLU A 165 5.76 -5.92 -17.46
CA GLU A 165 5.77 -7.26 -18.07
C GLU A 165 7.16 -7.68 -18.59
N VAL A 166 8.04 -6.72 -18.83
CA VAL A 166 9.41 -6.92 -19.34
C VAL A 166 10.46 -6.76 -18.24
N GLY A 167 10.01 -6.57 -16.99
CA GLY A 167 10.84 -6.58 -15.79
C GLY A 167 11.52 -5.26 -15.41
N HIS A 168 11.23 -4.16 -16.11
CA HIS A 168 11.58 -2.81 -15.62
C HIS A 168 10.68 -2.37 -14.45
N PRO A 169 11.14 -1.53 -13.52
CA PRO A 169 10.31 -0.96 -12.46
C PRO A 169 9.06 -0.23 -13.00
N VAL A 170 7.93 -0.37 -12.30
CA VAL A 170 6.72 0.42 -12.59
C VAL A 170 6.82 1.78 -11.90
N LEU A 171 6.97 2.84 -12.68
CA LEU A 171 7.07 4.21 -12.18
C LEU A 171 5.72 4.80 -11.74
N PRO A 172 5.70 5.81 -10.85
CA PRO A 172 4.46 6.44 -10.33
C PRO A 172 3.44 6.85 -11.40
N ASN A 173 3.88 7.50 -12.48
CA ASN A 173 3.01 7.92 -13.59
C ASN A 173 2.29 6.73 -14.29
N SER A 174 2.95 5.58 -14.34
CA SER A 174 2.39 4.36 -14.92
C SER A 174 1.27 3.80 -14.05
N TRP A 175 1.39 3.92 -12.73
CA TRP A 175 0.32 3.57 -11.79
C TRP A 175 -0.90 4.46 -11.99
N GLU A 176 -0.73 5.78 -12.08
CA GLU A 176 -1.85 6.70 -12.33
C GLU A 176 -2.61 6.31 -13.61
N ALA A 177 -1.90 5.99 -14.69
CA ALA A 177 -2.50 5.52 -15.92
C ALA A 177 -3.25 4.17 -15.74
N ILE A 178 -2.71 3.23 -14.96
CA ILE A 178 -3.37 1.96 -14.63
C ILE A 178 -4.68 2.21 -13.88
N PHE A 179 -4.66 3.07 -12.86
CA PHE A 179 -5.85 3.44 -12.07
C PHE A 179 -6.89 4.20 -12.90
N ALA A 180 -6.47 5.11 -13.76
CA ALA A 180 -7.36 5.82 -14.67
C ALA A 180 -8.05 4.86 -15.66
N ARG A 181 -7.30 3.88 -16.21
CA ARG A 181 -7.89 2.80 -17.04
C ARG A 181 -8.88 1.96 -16.24
N ALA A 182 -8.55 1.60 -15.00
CA ALA A 182 -9.46 0.84 -14.14
C ALA A 182 -10.75 1.61 -13.84
N SER A 183 -10.65 2.91 -13.54
CA SER A 183 -11.80 3.78 -13.28
C SER A 183 -12.72 3.92 -14.51
N ARG A 184 -12.13 4.14 -15.69
CA ARG A 184 -12.89 4.17 -16.96
C ARG A 184 -13.67 2.87 -17.17
N ARG A 185 -13.04 1.72 -16.98
CA ARG A 185 -13.74 0.43 -17.08
C ARG A 185 -14.92 0.30 -16.12
N CYS A 186 -14.80 0.78 -14.89
CA CYS A 186 -15.92 0.78 -13.95
C CYS A 186 -17.04 1.70 -14.46
N THR A 187 -16.70 2.90 -14.93
CA THR A 187 -17.68 3.86 -15.47
C THR A 187 -18.40 3.30 -16.71
N ASP A 188 -17.66 2.71 -17.65
CA ASP A 188 -18.20 2.08 -18.86
C ASP A 188 -19.15 0.91 -18.52
N ALA A 189 -18.95 0.27 -17.35
CA ALA A 189 -19.82 -0.77 -16.82
C ALA A 189 -20.96 -0.25 -15.92
N GLY A 190 -21.22 1.06 -15.91
CA GLY A 190 -22.30 1.68 -15.13
C GLY A 190 -21.99 1.87 -13.64
N ILE A 191 -20.73 1.71 -13.21
CA ILE A 191 -20.28 1.90 -11.83
C ILE A 191 -19.42 3.17 -11.77
N PRO A 192 -20.00 4.34 -11.40
CA PRO A 192 -19.31 5.64 -11.45
C PRO A 192 -18.31 5.81 -10.29
N VAL A 193 -17.29 4.95 -10.24
CA VAL A 193 -16.24 4.99 -9.22
C VAL A 193 -14.96 5.54 -9.83
N ARG A 194 -14.44 6.63 -9.25
CA ARG A 194 -13.07 7.10 -9.48
C ARG A 194 -12.13 6.42 -8.50
N LEU A 195 -11.15 5.70 -9.04
CA LEU A 195 -10.06 5.09 -8.30
C LEU A 195 -8.76 5.83 -8.61
N SER A 196 -8.05 6.23 -7.56
CA SER A 196 -6.68 6.74 -7.66
C SER A 196 -5.89 6.34 -6.41
N PRO A 197 -4.55 6.30 -6.49
CA PRO A 197 -3.71 6.03 -5.32
C PRO A 197 -4.01 6.95 -4.14
N HIS A 198 -4.25 8.23 -4.40
CA HIS A 198 -4.60 9.21 -3.37
C HIS A 198 -5.94 8.91 -2.70
N GLN A 199 -6.96 8.54 -3.47
CA GLN A 199 -8.27 8.16 -2.92
C GLN A 199 -8.22 6.88 -2.08
N LEU A 200 -7.37 5.91 -2.45
CA LEU A 200 -7.18 4.70 -1.63
C LEU A 200 -6.50 5.03 -0.30
N ARG A 201 -5.47 5.89 -0.31
CA ARG A 201 -4.83 6.40 0.92
C ARG A 201 -5.81 7.18 1.79
N HIS A 202 -6.65 8.01 1.19
CA HIS A 202 -7.73 8.71 1.88
C HIS A 202 -8.72 7.72 2.53
N SER A 203 -9.13 6.71 1.77
CA SER A 203 -10.02 5.65 2.26
C SER A 203 -9.41 4.93 3.47
N PHE A 204 -8.14 4.56 3.41
CA PHE A 204 -7.43 3.98 4.55
C PHE A 204 -7.52 4.89 5.79
N ALA A 205 -7.21 6.18 5.63
CA ALA A 205 -7.18 7.13 6.73
C ALA A 205 -8.53 7.25 7.45
N VAL A 206 -9.61 7.44 6.68
CA VAL A 206 -10.97 7.57 7.23
C VAL A 206 -11.40 6.29 7.94
N HIS A 207 -11.22 5.13 7.32
CA HIS A 207 -11.61 3.85 7.94
C HIS A 207 -10.77 3.52 9.18
N MET A 208 -9.46 3.77 9.14
CA MET A 208 -8.59 3.53 10.28
C MET A 208 -8.95 4.45 11.45
N LEU A 209 -9.20 5.73 11.18
CA LEU A 209 -9.64 6.69 12.20
C LEU A 209 -10.96 6.26 12.82
N ALA A 210 -11.96 5.88 12.01
CA ALA A 210 -13.24 5.38 12.48
C ALA A 210 -13.08 4.16 13.41
N MET A 211 -12.31 3.15 12.99
CA MET A 211 -12.08 1.94 13.79
C MET A 211 -11.37 2.25 15.10
N LEU A 212 -10.39 3.15 15.10
CA LEU A 212 -9.67 3.54 16.32
C LEU A 212 -10.59 4.32 17.27
N ILE A 213 -11.44 5.22 16.77
CA ILE A 213 -12.45 5.92 17.57
C ILE A 213 -13.45 4.94 18.17
N GLN A 214 -14.02 4.04 17.36
CA GLN A 214 -14.98 3.03 17.83
C GLN A 214 -14.37 2.13 18.92
N ARG A 215 -13.12 1.68 18.73
CA ARG A 215 -12.41 0.91 19.74
C ARG A 215 -12.22 1.70 21.04
N ARG A 216 -11.88 2.98 20.94
CA ARG A 216 -11.73 3.85 22.12
C ARG A 216 -13.04 4.03 22.88
N LEU A 217 -14.15 4.24 22.17
CA LEU A 217 -15.47 4.34 22.78
C LEU A 217 -15.86 3.04 23.49
N ALA A 218 -15.56 1.89 22.88
CA ALA A 218 -15.79 0.58 23.50
C ALA A 218 -14.92 0.37 24.76
N ASP A 219 -13.63 0.73 24.71
CA ASP A 219 -12.71 0.62 25.85
C ASP A 219 -13.14 1.53 27.02
N ALA A 220 -13.67 2.73 26.74
CA ALA A 220 -14.14 3.68 27.75
C ALA A 220 -15.44 3.22 28.46
N ALA A 221 -16.21 2.32 27.86
CA ALA A 221 -17.41 1.75 28.45
C ALA A 221 -17.13 0.57 29.41
N ALA A 222 -15.88 0.10 29.52
CA ALA A 222 -15.47 -0.98 30.43
C ALA A 222 -15.16 -0.47 31.85
N PRO A 223 -15.36 -1.29 32.91
CA PRO A 223 -15.14 -0.88 34.31
C PRO A 223 -13.68 -0.48 34.61
N VAL A 224 -13.53 0.60 35.38
CA VAL A 224 -12.33 1.47 35.47
C VAL A 224 -11.23 0.90 36.37
N GLY A 225 -9.96 1.02 35.94
CA GLY A 225 -8.76 0.75 36.77
C GLY A 225 -7.71 1.86 36.68
N ALA A 226 -6.80 1.96 37.66
CA ALA A 226 -5.85 3.07 37.87
C ALA A 226 -4.86 3.38 36.71
N MET A 227 -4.87 2.63 35.62
CA MET A 227 -3.99 2.79 34.44
C MET A 227 -4.61 3.66 33.32
N GLU A 228 -5.83 4.16 33.52
CA GLU A 228 -6.64 4.88 32.50
C GLU A 228 -6.03 6.22 32.05
N GLY A 229 -5.49 7.02 32.97
CA GLY A 229 -4.92 8.34 32.64
C GLY A 229 -3.72 8.27 31.69
N TYR A 230 -2.91 7.21 31.81
CA TYR A 230 -1.80 6.95 30.89
C TYR A 230 -2.27 6.42 29.52
N ARG A 231 -3.35 5.61 29.46
CA ARG A 231 -3.92 5.12 28.19
C ARG A 231 -4.59 6.22 27.37
N GLN A 232 -5.15 7.23 28.03
CA GLN A 232 -5.77 8.40 27.38
C GLN A 232 -4.73 9.30 26.69
N LEU A 233 -3.55 9.49 27.29
CA LEU A 233 -2.46 10.31 26.74
C LEU A 233 -1.65 9.62 25.63
N VAL A 234 -1.55 8.28 25.63
CA VAL A 234 -0.64 7.53 24.72
C VAL A 234 -1.30 7.12 23.38
N GLY A 235 -2.61 7.24 23.21
CA GLY A 235 -3.26 6.73 21.99
C GLY A 235 -4.45 7.52 21.49
N ASP A 236 -4.30 8.83 21.33
CA ASP A 236 -5.18 9.63 20.49
C ASP A 236 -5.27 8.98 19.08
N PRO A 237 -6.48 8.55 18.64
CA PRO A 237 -6.71 8.00 17.30
C PRO A 237 -6.15 8.88 16.18
N LEU A 238 -6.23 10.21 16.32
CA LEU A 238 -5.77 11.15 15.31
C LEU A 238 -4.24 11.11 15.18
N GLN A 239 -3.53 11.10 16.31
CA GLN A 239 -2.06 10.96 16.32
C GLN A 239 -1.61 9.59 15.80
N GLN A 240 -2.36 8.52 16.06
CA GLN A 240 -2.05 7.20 15.51
C GLN A 240 -2.14 7.20 13.98
N VAL A 241 -3.22 7.74 13.42
CA VAL A 241 -3.40 7.87 11.97
C VAL A 241 -2.35 8.82 11.38
N GLN A 242 -2.03 9.93 12.05
CA GLN A 242 -0.97 10.85 11.64
C GLN A 242 0.38 10.13 11.48
N ARG A 243 0.76 9.28 12.44
CA ARG A 243 1.99 8.47 12.39
C ARG A 243 1.93 7.44 11.27
N LEU A 244 0.83 6.70 11.13
CA LEU A 244 0.62 5.70 10.07
C LEU A 244 0.62 6.31 8.67
N LEU A 245 0.27 7.58 8.53
CA LEU A 245 0.30 8.29 7.25
C LEU A 245 1.60 9.07 7.04
N GLY A 246 2.39 9.33 8.08
CA GLY A 246 3.57 10.20 8.01
C GLY A 246 3.17 11.65 7.69
N HIS A 247 2.13 12.17 8.36
CA HIS A 247 1.73 13.57 8.24
C HIS A 247 2.56 14.44 9.19
N SER A 248 3.18 15.50 8.64
CA SER A 248 3.97 16.44 9.44
C SER A 248 3.13 17.34 10.36
N SER A 249 1.82 17.45 10.08
CA SER A 249 0.88 18.27 10.85
C SER A 249 -0.38 17.49 11.20
N LEU A 250 -0.88 17.68 12.43
CA LEU A 250 -2.17 17.15 12.85
C LEU A 250 -3.32 17.78 12.07
N ALA A 251 -3.23 19.05 11.66
CA ALA A 251 -4.26 19.73 10.87
C ALA A 251 -4.54 18.99 9.55
N THR A 252 -3.51 18.42 8.91
CA THR A 252 -3.68 17.58 7.70
C THR A 252 -4.44 16.28 7.98
N THR A 253 -4.40 15.79 9.22
CA THR A 253 -5.11 14.57 9.63
C THR A 253 -6.53 14.89 10.11
N SER A 254 -6.74 16.06 10.70
CA SER A 254 -8.06 16.53 11.16
C SER A 254 -9.10 16.59 10.05
N ILE A 255 -8.70 16.78 8.78
CA ILE A 255 -9.62 16.75 7.64
C ILE A 255 -10.45 15.47 7.58
N TYR A 256 -9.93 14.35 8.10
CA TYR A 256 -10.65 13.07 8.11
C TYR A 256 -11.77 13.03 9.14
N LEU A 257 -11.74 13.88 10.18
CA LEU A 257 -12.84 14.03 11.13
C LEU A 257 -14.05 14.65 10.44
N ASP A 258 -13.85 15.67 9.61
CA ASP A 258 -14.93 16.29 8.83
C ASP A 258 -15.60 15.27 7.93
N HIS A 259 -14.82 14.41 7.26
CA HIS A 259 -15.36 13.31 6.46
C HIS A 259 -16.11 12.25 7.27
N LEU A 260 -15.73 12.01 8.52
CA LEU A 260 -16.49 11.11 9.40
C LEU A 260 -17.80 11.76 9.86
N ALA A 261 -17.77 13.05 10.19
CA ALA A 261 -18.96 13.82 10.55
C ALA A 261 -19.98 13.83 9.40
N THR A 262 -19.54 14.20 8.18
CA THR A 262 -20.42 14.20 7.00
C THR A 262 -21.02 12.81 6.73
N ARG A 263 -20.25 11.73 6.94
CA ARG A 263 -20.78 10.36 6.76
C ARG A 263 -21.76 9.96 7.86
N ALA A 264 -21.53 10.37 9.11
CA ALA A 264 -22.49 10.18 10.19
C ALA A 264 -23.80 10.91 9.86
N ASP A 265 -23.73 12.18 9.46
CA ASP A 265 -24.90 12.97 9.05
C ASP A 265 -25.64 12.33 7.87
N THR A 266 -24.89 11.76 6.91
CA THR A 266 -25.49 11.06 5.75
C THR A 266 -26.18 9.76 6.17
N VAL A 267 -25.58 9.01 7.11
CA VAL A 267 -26.19 7.78 7.65
C VAL A 267 -27.42 8.12 8.47
N ASP A 268 -27.36 9.14 9.32
CA ASP A 268 -28.50 9.61 10.11
C ASP A 268 -29.63 10.09 9.21
N ALA A 269 -29.33 10.87 8.17
CA ALA A 269 -30.31 11.30 7.16
C ALA A 269 -30.90 10.11 6.38
N ALA A 270 -30.09 9.12 5.99
CA ALA A 270 -30.57 7.93 5.29
C ALA A 270 -31.42 7.03 6.20
N VAL A 271 -31.12 6.97 7.50
CA VAL A 271 -31.93 6.28 8.51
C VAL A 271 -33.23 7.03 8.74
N GLU A 272 -33.22 8.35 8.84
CA GLU A 272 -34.44 9.18 8.94
C GLU A 272 -35.33 9.02 7.70
N GLU A 273 -34.76 9.04 6.50
CA GLU A 273 -35.48 8.81 5.24
C GLU A 273 -36.06 7.40 5.18
N LEU A 274 -35.29 6.38 5.57
CA LEU A 274 -35.77 5.00 5.69
C LEU A 274 -36.91 4.89 6.71
N LEU A 275 -36.79 5.53 7.88
CA LEU A 275 -37.83 5.54 8.92
C LEU A 275 -39.07 6.31 8.49
N ALA A 276 -38.94 7.36 7.69
CA ALA A 276 -40.05 8.10 7.08
C ALA A 276 -40.77 7.28 5.99
N LEU A 277 -40.05 6.38 5.32
CA LEU A 277 -40.59 5.45 4.33
C LEU A 277 -41.22 4.19 4.94
N VAL A 278 -40.98 3.91 6.22
CA VAL A 278 -41.67 2.84 6.96
C VAL A 278 -43.05 3.37 7.40
N PRO A 279 -44.18 2.82 6.92
CA PRO A 279 -45.51 3.23 7.36
C PRO A 279 -45.62 3.05 8.88
N GLY A 280 -46.09 4.08 9.57
CA GLY A 280 -46.17 4.14 11.03
C GLY A 280 -47.00 3.01 11.65
N TYR A 281 -46.37 1.86 11.84
CA TYR A 281 -46.83 0.77 12.69
C TYR A 281 -45.98 0.79 13.95
N LEU A 282 -46.26 1.74 14.84
CA LEU A 282 -46.06 1.66 16.30
C LEU A 282 -46.66 2.96 16.90
N ARG A 283 -47.97 3.14 16.73
CA ARG A 283 -48.78 3.89 17.69
C ARG A 283 -49.64 2.88 18.44
N SER A 284 -49.16 2.46 19.60
CA SER A 284 -49.94 2.03 20.76
C SER A 284 -49.04 2.05 21.97
#